data_AF-A0A3C0R778-F1
#
_entry.id   AF-A0A3C0R778-F1
#
_cell.length_a   1.000
_cell.length_b   1.000
_cell.length_c   1.000
_cell.angle_alpha   90.00
_cell.angle_beta   90.00
_cell.angle_gamma   90.00
#
_symmetry.space_group_name_H-M   'P 1'
#
loop_
_entity.id
_entity.type
_entity.pdbx_description
1 polymer ?
#
loop_
_entity_poly.entity_id
_entity_poly.type
_entity_poly.pdbx_seq_one_letter_code
_entity_poly.pdbx_strand_id
1 'polypeptide(L)' 'MYIGFNSEQFNRLFPFHILIGEKLAIVAAGKSLVKTYSLEHGANFFERFQVKRPALATNSFETLKAEV' A
#
# COMPACT_ATOMS: atom_id res chain seq x y z
N MET A 1 -21.83 4.17 14.54
CA MET A 1 -21.07 5.39 14.22
C MET A 1 -19.85 4.95 13.41
N TYR A 2 -19.82 5.19 12.10
CA TYR A 2 -18.71 4.77 11.23
C TYR A 2 -17.70 5.92 11.15
N ILE A 3 -16.53 5.76 11.78
CA ILE A 3 -15.41 6.69 11.57
C ILE A 3 -14.68 6.20 10.33
N GLY A 4 -15.15 6.63 9.15
CA GLY A 4 -14.47 6.41 7.89
C GLY A 4 -13.71 7.68 7.50
N PHE A 5 -12.40 7.60 7.29
CA PHE A 5 -11.69 8.68 6.63
C PHE A 5 -12.17 8.78 5.19
N ASN A 6 -12.58 9.96 4.75
CA ASN A 6 -12.81 10.17 3.32
C ASN A 6 -11.44 10.11 2.59
N SER A 7 -11.45 9.76 1.31
CA SER A 7 -10.21 9.58 0.53
C SER A 7 -9.34 10.84 0.49
N GLU A 8 -9.91 12.03 0.57
CA GLU A 8 -9.18 13.30 0.58
C GLU A 8 -8.50 13.57 1.93
N GLN A 9 -9.19 13.33 3.04
CA GLN A 9 -8.66 13.39 4.40
C GLN A 9 -7.54 12.36 4.59
N PHE A 10 -7.74 11.14 4.10
CA PHE A 10 -6.73 10.09 4.16
C PHE A 10 -5.48 10.45 3.36
N ASN A 11 -5.65 11.02 2.15
CA ASN A 11 -4.53 11.54 1.35
C ASN A 11 -3.81 12.73 2.02
N ARG A 12 -4.53 13.55 2.79
CA ARG A 12 -3.93 14.67 3.52
C ARG A 12 -3.08 14.20 4.69
N LEU A 13 -3.52 13.16 5.41
CA LEU A 13 -2.80 12.60 6.55
C LEU A 13 -1.66 11.68 6.11
N PHE A 14 -1.89 10.85 5.10
CA PHE A 14 -0.95 9.86 4.59
C PHE A 14 -0.75 10.03 3.08
N PRO A 15 -0.04 11.08 2.63
CA PRO A 15 0.11 11.38 1.21
C PRO A 15 0.93 10.34 0.41
N PHE A 16 1.67 9.47 1.10
CA PHE A 16 2.50 8.41 0.52
C PHE A 16 2.04 6.98 0.87
N HIS A 17 0.76 6.80 1.23
CA HIS A 17 0.24 5.47 1.55
C HIS A 17 0.17 4.56 0.32
N ILE A 18 0.16 3.25 0.56
CA ILE A 18 -0.13 2.21 -0.42
C ILE A 18 -1.15 1.28 0.21
N LEU A 19 -2.27 1.03 -0.48
CA LEU A 19 -3.26 0.03 -0.10
C LEU A 19 -3.06 -1.21 -0.96
N ILE A 20 -2.75 -2.32 -0.31
CA ILE A 20 -2.48 -3.61 -0.93
C ILE A 20 -3.68 -4.52 -0.66
N GLY A 21 -4.25 -5.09 -1.71
CA GLY A 21 -5.32 -6.08 -1.59
C GLY A 21 -4.78 -7.49 -1.30
N GLU A 22 -5.68 -8.42 -1.01
CA GLU A 22 -5.33 -9.81 -0.63
C GLU A 22 -4.48 -10.54 -1.70
N LYS A 23 -4.63 -10.17 -2.97
CA LYS A 23 -3.83 -10.72 -4.08
C LYS A 23 -2.47 -10.05 -4.26
N LEU A 24 -2.00 -9.28 -3.26
CA LEU A 24 -0.79 -8.45 -3.33
C LEU A 24 -0.82 -7.40 -4.45
N ALA A 25 -2.01 -7.11 -4.97
CA ALA A 25 -2.22 -6.08 -5.99
C ALA A 25 -2.41 -4.73 -5.32
N ILE A 26 -1.82 -3.68 -5.88
CA ILE A 26 -1.99 -2.32 -5.36
C ILE A 26 -3.37 -1.78 -5.74
N VAL A 27 -4.23 -1.63 -4.73
CA VAL A 27 -5.62 -1.19 -4.88
C VAL A 27 -5.72 0.33 -4.87
N ALA A 28 -4.88 1.02 -4.11
CA ALA A 28 -4.84 2.47 -4.12
C ALA A 28 -3.49 2.98 -3.60
N ALA A 29 -3.18 4.23 -3.94
CA ALA A 29 -1.97 4.89 -3.51
C ALA A 29 -2.22 6.36 -3.23
N GLY A 30 -1.40 6.94 -2.35
CA GLY A 30 -1.47 8.34 -1.99
C GLY A 30 -1.16 9.27 -3.15
N LYS A 31 -1.84 10.41 -3.21
CA LYS A 31 -1.70 11.41 -4.27
C LYS A 31 -0.25 11.88 -4.47
N SER A 32 0.54 11.98 -3.41
CA SER A 32 1.94 12.40 -3.53
C SER A 32 2.81 11.27 -4.07
N LEU A 33 2.56 10.01 -3.68
CA LEU A 33 3.29 8.87 -4.22
C LEU A 33 3.08 8.71 -5.72
N VAL A 34 1.82 8.82 -6.19
CA VAL A 34 1.47 8.71 -7.62
C VAL A 34 2.13 9.82 -8.46
N LYS A 35 2.33 11.00 -7.88
CA LYS A 35 3.05 12.10 -8.57
C LYS A 35 4.55 11.81 -8.72
N THR A 36 5.15 11.12 -7.76
CA THR A 36 6.59 10.81 -7.77
C THR A 36 6.94 9.53 -8.52
N TYR A 37 5.99 8.60 -8.62
CA TYR A 37 6.19 7.30 -9.21
C TYR A 37 4.94 6.90 -9.97
N SER A 38 5.10 6.55 -11.26
CA SER A 38 3.99 6.08 -12.10
C SER A 38 3.56 4.70 -11.63
N LEU A 39 2.63 4.70 -10.68
CA LEU A 39 2.08 3.51 -10.07
C LEU A 39 0.84 3.06 -10.84
N GLU A 40 0.92 1.86 -11.41
CA GLU A 40 -0.21 1.25 -12.10
C GLU A 40 -1.15 0.59 -11.09
N HIS A 41 -2.44 0.91 -11.20
CA HIS A 41 -3.46 0.26 -10.40
C HIS A 41 -3.54 -1.23 -10.77
N GLY A 42 -3.56 -2.11 -9.77
CA GLY A 42 -3.58 -3.56 -9.98
C GLY A 42 -2.21 -4.20 -10.18
N ALA A 43 -1.12 -3.42 -10.25
CA ALA A 43 0.23 -3.97 -10.29
C ALA A 43 0.57 -4.75 -9.01
N ASN A 44 1.44 -5.76 -9.13
CA ASN A 44 1.90 -6.51 -7.97
C ASN A 44 2.83 -5.63 -7.10
N PHE A 45 2.56 -5.61 -5.80
CA PHE A 45 3.33 -4.80 -4.84
C PHE A 45 4.81 -5.19 -4.82
N PHE A 46 5.13 -6.48 -4.78
CA PHE A 46 6.51 -6.96 -4.65
C PHE A 46 7.34 -6.83 -5.95
N GLU A 47 6.70 -6.59 -7.10
CA GLU A 47 7.40 -6.27 -8.34
C GLU A 47 7.90 -4.82 -8.38
N ARG A 48 7.24 -3.91 -7.64
CA ARG A 48 7.55 -2.48 -7.66
C ARG A 48 8.21 -1.99 -6.37
N PHE A 49 7.95 -2.67 -5.25
CA PHE A 49 8.41 -2.29 -3.92
C PHE A 49 9.07 -3.47 -3.20
N GLN A 50 10.10 -3.15 -2.43
CA GLN A 50 10.77 -4.11 -1.57
C GLN A 50 10.63 -3.68 -0.11
N VAL A 51 10.13 -4.59 0.72
CA VAL A 51 10.09 -4.38 2.18
C VAL A 51 11.48 -4.64 2.73
N LYS A 52 12.14 -3.57 3.17
CA LYS A 52 13.48 -3.66 3.78
C LYS A 52 13.42 -4.10 5.24
N ARG A 53 12.29 -3.83 5.93
CA ARG A 53 12.06 -4.14 7.35
C ARG A 53 10.57 -4.37 7.61
N PRO A 54 10.18 -5.38 8.42
CA PRO A 54 11.03 -6.49 8.88
C PRO A 54 11.55 -7.32 7.69
N ALA A 55 12.59 -8.13 7.90
CA ALA A 55 13.10 -8.99 6.84
C ALA A 55 12.09 -10.11 6.58
N LEU A 56 11.32 -9.98 5.50
CA LEU A 56 10.32 -10.97 5.14
C LEU A 56 11.00 -12.23 4.58
N ALA A 57 10.78 -13.37 5.21
CA ALA A 57 11.26 -14.66 4.70
C ALA A 57 10.50 -15.10 3.44
N THR A 58 9.26 -14.61 3.25
CA THR A 58 8.42 -14.92 2.09
C THR A 58 7.56 -13.71 1.73
N ASN A 59 7.44 -13.43 0.44
CA ASN A 59 6.62 -12.35 -0.12
C ASN A 59 5.14 -12.76 -0.16
N SER A 60 4.55 -13.07 1.00
CA SER A 60 3.16 -13.48 1.14
C SER A 60 2.33 -12.41 1.87
N PHE A 61 1.05 -12.30 1.50
CA PHE A 61 0.10 -11.41 2.18
C PHE A 61 -0.04 -11.75 3.66
N GLU A 62 -0.06 -13.04 4.01
CA GLU A 62 -0.16 -13.50 5.39
C GLU A 62 1.06 -13.06 6.22
N THR A 63 2.26 -13.12 5.63
CA THR A 63 3.49 -12.64 6.29
C THR A 63 3.45 -11.13 6.50
N LEU A 64 2.94 -10.36 5.53
CA LEU A 64 2.75 -8.92 5.69
C LEU A 64 1.72 -8.59 6.76
N LYS A 65 0.61 -9.34 6.83
CA LYS A 65 -0.47 -9.12 7.79
C LYS A 65 -0.08 -9.50 9.21
N ALA A 66 0.77 -10.51 9.39
CA ALA A 66 1.22 -10.94 10.70
C ALA A 66 2.20 -9.97 11.39
N GLU A 67 2.84 -9.08 10.61
CA GLU A 67 3.87 -8.13 11.08
C GLU A 67 3.35 -6.69 11.26
N VAL A 68 2.07 -6.41 10.95
CA VAL A 68 1.41 -5.10 11.10
C VAL A 68 0.45 -5.13 12.27
#